data_AF-A0A351QZZ0-F1
#
_entry.id   AF-A0A351QZZ0-F1
#
_cell.length_a   1.000
_cell.length_b   1.000
_cell.length_c   1.000
_cell.angle_alpha   90.00
_cell.angle_beta   90.00
_cell.angle_gamma   90.00
#
_symmetry.space_group_name_H-M   'P 1'
#
loop_
_entity.id
_entity.type
_entity.pdbx_description
1 polymer ?
#
loop_
_entity_poly.entity_id
_entity_poly.type
_entity_poly.pdbx_seq_one_letter_code
_entity_poly.pdbx_strand_id
1 'polypeptide(L)'
;MNGERRVIDVYGVEIESEVKNKGKHVKQYKEHVECITPNKYKGSELLGLLKNNVVSPIHLIDIIEEYIEAYYADFDELVQAIAN
;
A
#
# COMPACT_ATOMS: atom_id res chain seq x y z
N MET A 1 -20.03 28.97 -7.60
CA MET A 1 -20.02 27.58 -8.10
C MET A 1 -19.95 26.67 -6.89
N ASN A 2 -21.00 25.89 -6.61
CA ASN A 2 -20.95 24.86 -5.58
C ASN A 2 -20.24 23.64 -6.18
N GLY A 3 -18.98 23.43 -5.82
CA GLY A 3 -18.28 22.17 -6.15
C GLY A 3 -18.78 21.06 -5.24
N GLU A 4 -19.15 19.92 -5.82
CA GLU A 4 -19.47 18.73 -5.04
C GLU A 4 -18.15 18.09 -4.55
N ARG A 5 -18.01 17.92 -3.23
CA ARG A 5 -16.86 17.22 -2.65
C ARG A 5 -17.20 15.74 -2.55
N ARG A 6 -16.37 14.89 -3.14
CA ARG A 6 -16.45 13.43 -2.97
C ARG A 6 -15.25 12.93 -2.18
N VAL A 7 -15.47 11.86 -1.42
CA VAL A 7 -14.44 11.15 -0.66
C VAL A 7 -14.24 9.80 -1.33
N ILE A 8 -12.98 9.42 -1.51
CA ILE A 8 -12.56 8.18 -2.16
C ILE A 8 -11.77 7.39 -1.14
N ASP A 9 -12.10 6.11 -1.03
CA ASP A 9 -11.28 5.17 -0.26
C ASP A 9 -10.02 4.82 -1.05
N VAL A 10 -8.88 4.88 -0.38
CA VAL A 10 -7.57 4.54 -0.94
C VAL A 10 -6.92 3.52 -0.03
N TYR A 11 -6.21 2.57 -0.64
CA TYR A 11 -5.56 1.48 0.04
C TYR A 11 -4.04 1.66 -0.03
N GLY A 12 -3.39 1.34 1.09
CA GLY A 12 -1.96 1.27 1.24
C GLY A 12 -1.51 -0.12 1.69
N VAL A 13 -0.21 -0.28 1.90
CA VAL A 13 0.38 -1.50 2.49
C VAL A 13 1.33 -1.14 3.62
N GLU A 14 1.43 -2.06 4.57
CA GLU A 14 2.30 -1.96 5.73
C GLU A 14 2.94 -3.32 5.97
N ILE A 15 4.25 -3.32 6.22
CA ILE A 15 4.97 -4.51 6.64
C ILE A 15 5.59 -4.23 7.99
N GLU A 16 5.39 -5.16 8.92
CA GLU A 16 6.04 -5.19 10.22
C GLU A 16 6.91 -6.45 10.37
N SER A 17 7.99 -6.33 11.14
CA SER A 17 8.79 -7.48 11.56
C SER A 17 9.21 -7.34 13.01
N GLU A 18 9.20 -8.46 13.73
CA GLU A 18 9.59 -8.54 15.12
C GLU A 18 10.79 -9.47 15.31
N VAL A 19 11.83 -8.97 15.98
CA VAL A 19 13.00 -9.77 16.37
C VAL A 19 12.96 -10.03 17.86
N LYS A 20 12.76 -11.30 18.24
CA LYS A 20 12.71 -11.75 19.64
C LYS A 20 14.08 -12.23 20.11
N ASN A 21 14.73 -11.50 21.01
CA ASN A 21 15.96 -11.94 21.65
C ASN A 21 15.66 -12.60 23.00
N LYS A 22 15.78 -13.94 23.05
CA LYS A 22 15.79 -14.84 24.24
C LYS A 22 15.21 -14.22 25.53
N GLY A 23 13.95 -13.77 25.46
CA GLY A 23 13.12 -13.43 26.61
C GLY A 23 13.17 -12.01 27.18
N LYS A 24 13.85 -11.01 26.57
CA LYS A 24 13.88 -9.65 27.18
C LYS A 24 13.63 -8.45 26.27
N HIS A 25 13.94 -8.53 24.97
CA HIS A 25 13.75 -7.40 24.06
C HIS A 25 13.13 -7.85 22.74
N VAL A 26 12.04 -7.18 22.36
CA VAL A 26 11.43 -7.26 21.03
C VAL A 26 11.87 -6.00 20.29
N LYS A 27 12.61 -6.15 19.20
CA LYS A 27 12.81 -5.05 18.24
C LYS A 27 11.71 -5.14 17.20
N GLN A 28 11.00 -4.03 17.00
CA GLN A 28 9.98 -3.89 15.97
C GLN A 28 10.52 -3.00 14.86
N TYR A 29 10.32 -3.43 13.63
CA TYR A 29 10.58 -2.65 12.43
C TYR A 29 9.29 -2.59 11.64
N LYS A 30 8.97 -1.41 11.13
CA LYS A 30 7.76 -1.16 10.36
C LYS A 30 8.08 -0.19 9.25
N GLU A 31 7.47 -0.41 8.10
CA GLU A 31 7.48 0.50 6.96
C GLU A 31 6.12 0.42 6.27
N HIS A 32 5.65 1.53 5.72
CA HIS A 32 4.33 1.61 5.12
C HIS A 32 4.25 2.65 4.01
N VAL A 33 3.32 2.41 3.08
CA VAL A 33 2.89 3.41 2.09
C VAL A 33 1.38 3.49 2.12
N GLU A 34 0.85 4.67 2.43
CA GLU A 34 -0.56 4.87 2.79
C GLU A 34 -1.50 4.88 1.57
N CYS A 35 -1.02 5.40 0.43
CA CYS A 35 -1.83 5.66 -0.75
C CYS A 35 -1.21 5.01 -1.99
N ILE A 36 -1.66 3.81 -2.33
CA ILE A 36 -1.13 3.03 -3.46
C ILE A 36 -2.16 2.87 -4.57
N THR A 37 -3.42 2.61 -4.22
CA THR A 37 -4.49 2.44 -5.21
C THR A 37 -5.87 2.59 -4.57
N PRO A 38 -6.89 3.12 -5.28
CA PRO A 38 -8.29 2.99 -4.84
C PRO A 38 -8.88 1.60 -5.14
N ASN A 39 -8.19 0.74 -5.88
CA ASN A 39 -8.64 -0.60 -6.21
C ASN A 39 -8.22 -1.60 -5.12
N LYS A 40 -9.18 -1.99 -4.29
CA LYS A 40 -8.99 -2.95 -3.19
C LYS A 40 -8.37 -4.28 -3.63
N TYR A 41 -8.72 -4.77 -4.83
CA TYR A 41 -8.22 -6.07 -5.32
C TYR A 41 -6.73 -5.99 -5.64
N LYS A 42 -6.29 -4.94 -6.35
CA LYS A 42 -4.88 -4.68 -6.63
C LYS A 42 -4.07 -4.51 -5.34
N GLY A 43 -4.60 -3.76 -4.37
CA GLY A 43 -3.97 -3.65 -3.04
C GLY A 43 -3.80 -5.00 -2.34
N SER A 44 -4.82 -5.88 -2.41
CA SER A 44 -4.74 -7.23 -1.85
C SER A 44 -3.77 -8.15 -2.59
N GLU A 45 -3.65 -8.01 -3.91
CA GLU A 45 -2.68 -8.77 -4.72
C GLU A 45 -1.25 -8.37 -4.37
N LEU A 46 -0.98 -7.06 -4.26
CA LEU A 46 0.32 -6.54 -3.83
C LEU A 46 0.69 -7.08 -2.43
N LEU A 47 -0.25 -7.04 -1.48
CA LEU A 47 -0.04 -7.61 -0.14
C LEU A 47 0.31 -9.11 -0.20
N GLY A 48 -0.35 -9.88 -1.07
CA GLY A 48 -0.04 -11.28 -1.31
C GLY A 48 1.38 -11.49 -1.85
N LEU A 49 1.79 -10.67 -2.82
CA LEU A 49 3.12 -10.71 -3.41
C LEU A 49 4.21 -10.40 -2.38
N LEU A 50 4.04 -9.34 -1.60
CA LEU A 50 4.97 -8.94 -0.54
C LEU A 50 5.12 -10.04 0.52
N LYS A 51 4.00 -10.64 0.93
CA LYS A 51 3.99 -11.75 1.89
C LYS A 51 4.70 -12.99 1.34
N ASN A 52 4.41 -13.37 0.10
CA ASN A 52 4.98 -14.58 -0.52
C ASN A 52 6.49 -14.48 -0.72
N ASN A 53 7.00 -13.27 -0.92
CA ASN A 53 8.43 -13.01 -1.06
C ASN A 53 9.13 -12.68 0.28
N VAL A 54 8.40 -12.70 1.40
CA VAL A 54 8.94 -12.41 2.74
C VAL A 54 9.71 -11.08 2.75
N VAL A 55 9.12 -10.05 2.11
CA VAL A 55 9.73 -8.72 2.04
C VAL A 55 9.86 -8.17 3.45
N SER A 56 11.05 -7.68 3.80
CA SER A 56 11.26 -7.03 5.10
C SER A 56 10.91 -5.54 5.01
N PRO A 57 10.54 -4.90 6.14
CA PRO A 57 10.14 -3.48 6.13
C PRO A 57 11.14 -2.56 5.43
N ILE A 58 12.44 -2.78 5.65
CA ILE A 58 13.50 -1.93 5.07
C ILE A 58 13.60 -2.00 3.55
N HIS A 59 13.09 -3.06 2.92
CA HIS A 59 13.09 -3.24 1.46
C HIS A 59 11.72 -2.95 0.84
N LEU A 60 10.74 -2.47 1.63
CA LEU A 60 9.38 -2.30 1.13
C LEU A 60 9.34 -1.35 -0.07
N ILE A 61 9.93 -0.16 0.06
CA ILE A 61 9.92 0.87 -0.99
C ILE A 61 10.57 0.36 -2.27
N ASP A 62 11.75 -0.25 -2.17
CA ASP A 62 12.50 -0.78 -3.31
C ASP A 62 11.69 -1.82 -4.12
N ILE A 63 10.80 -2.56 -3.48
CA ILE A 63 9.98 -3.60 -4.13
C ILE A 63 8.69 -3.02 -4.73
N ILE A 64 8.05 -2.06 -4.05
CA ILE A 64 6.71 -1.59 -4.47
C ILE A 64 6.74 -0.46 -5.49
N GLU A 65 7.87 0.22 -5.69
CA GLU A 65 7.99 1.36 -6.61
C GLU A 65 7.46 1.01 -8.01
N GLU A 66 7.91 -0.11 -8.59
CA GLU A 66 7.49 -0.57 -9.92
C GLU A 66 5.97 -0.87 -10.00
N TYR A 67 5.36 -1.30 -8.89
CA TYR A 67 3.91 -1.58 -8.83
C TYR A 67 3.08 -0.31 -8.67
N ILE A 68 3.56 0.65 -7.86
CA ILE A 68 2.89 1.92 -7.63
C ILE A 68 2.80 2.73 -8.92
N GLU A 69 3.86 2.77 -9.72
CA GLU A 69 3.85 3.47 -11.01
C GLU A 69 2.74 2.94 -11.93
N ALA A 70 2.56 1.61 -11.96
CA ALA A 70 1.48 0.99 -12.74
C ALA A 70 0.08 1.29 -12.18
N TYR A 71 -0.04 1.63 -10.89
CA TYR A 71 -1.32 1.88 -10.23
C TYR A 71 -1.76 3.35 -10.28
N TYR A 72 -0.92 4.27 -10.76
CA TYR A 72 -1.33 5.67 -10.98
C TYR A 72 -2.56 5.78 -11.88
N ALA A 73 -2.66 4.91 -12.89
CA ALA A 73 -3.83 4.84 -13.77
C ALA A 73 -5.15 4.54 -13.03
N ASP A 74 -5.10 3.85 -11.89
CA ASP A 74 -6.31 3.51 -11.12
C ASP A 74 -7.01 4.76 -10.58
N PHE A 75 -6.24 5.81 -10.24
CA PHE A 75 -6.79 7.08 -9.78
C PHE A 75 -7.43 7.86 -10.93
N ASP A 76 -6.79 7.89 -12.09
CA ASP A 76 -7.34 8.54 -13.28
C ASP A 76 -8.65 7.87 -13.72
N GLU A 77 -8.67 6.54 -13.79
CA GLU A 77 -9.86 5.74 -14.11
C GLU A 77 -11.01 6.03 -13.13
N LEU A 78 -10.72 6.08 -11.83
CA LEU A 78 -11.73 6.37 -10.83
C LEU A 78 -12.25 7.81 -10.93
N VAL A 79 -11.37 8.79 -11.10
CA VAL A 79 -11.76 10.19 -11.25
C VAL A 79 -12.65 10.37 -12.48
N GLN A 80 -12.31 9.75 -13.60
CA GLN A 80 -13.15 9.75 -14.81
C GLN A 80 -14.52 9.09 -14.57
N ALA A 81 -14.55 7.95 -13.87
CA ALA A 81 -15.80 7.26 -13.55
C ALA A 81 -16.70 8.08 -12.61
N ILE A 82 -16.12 8.90 -11.74
CA ILE A 82 -16.84 9.77 -10.79
C ILE A 82 -17.29 11.08 -11.46
N ALA A 83 -16.53 11.58 -12.43
CA ALA A 83 -16.82 12.84 -13.12
C ALA A 83 -17.93 12.73 -14.17
N ASN A 84 -18.21 11.52 -14.66
CA ASN A 84 -19.33 11.21 -15.57
C ASN A 84 -20.63 10.93 -14.80
#